data_AF-A0AAE6X514-F1
#
_entry.id   AF-A0AAE6X514-F1
#
_cell.length_a   1.000
_cell.length_b   1.000
_cell.length_c   1.000
_cell.angle_alpha   90.00
_cell.angle_beta   90.00
_cell.angle_gamma   90.00
#
_symmetry.space_group_name_H-M   'P 1'
#
loop_
_entity.id
_entity.type
_entity.pdbx_description
1 polymer ?
#
loop_
_entity_poly.entity_id
_entity_poly.type
_entity_poly.pdbx_seq_one_letter_code
_entity_poly.pdbx_strand_id
1 'polypeptide(L)'
;MFRMLFFISLLFSAYCKAELLCPSCSQKLLTENELGNNIRRLWIIKNEIFAIHGHQFNHPDLQDYFENQDWYQPKPGEVSLSEIEKQNVTLLDKKIKSLNKARQAIIEELNALKQTPSSELSSRWNIDFPEGTQVDFLALLQHLDLSAFRNEFYTVRIDDGVLEKRFHVLIEGEKVILSYHEQTSEQEPWKEYDEWLIQWNFKLENDKLIFEKVEIAG
;
A
#
# COMPACT_ATOMS: atom_id res chain seq x y z
N MET A 1 22.92 -57.48 9.32
CA MET A 1 21.54 -57.42 9.85
C MET A 1 21.28 -55.98 10.29
N PHE A 2 20.85 -55.11 9.38
CA PHE A 2 20.55 -53.71 9.69
C PHE A 2 19.11 -53.44 9.26
N ARG A 3 18.22 -53.31 10.25
CA ARG A 3 16.81 -52.95 10.08
C ARG A 3 16.77 -51.47 9.73
N MET A 4 16.48 -51.13 8.48
CA MET A 4 16.13 -49.76 8.12
C MET A 4 14.65 -49.55 8.48
N LEU A 5 14.44 -48.84 9.59
CA LEU A 5 13.15 -48.41 10.08
C LEU A 5 12.56 -47.34 9.14
N PHE A 6 11.25 -47.42 8.96
CA PHE A 6 10.39 -46.53 8.20
C PHE A 6 10.61 -45.05 8.57
N PHE A 7 10.97 -44.21 7.60
CA PHE A 7 10.67 -42.78 7.64
C PHE A 7 9.33 -42.58 6.94
N ILE A 8 8.26 -42.57 7.73
CA ILE A 8 6.98 -42.01 7.29
C ILE A 8 7.24 -40.51 7.12
N SER A 9 7.40 -40.09 5.87
CA SER A 9 7.34 -38.69 5.49
C SER A 9 5.93 -38.19 5.80
N LEU A 10 5.73 -37.68 7.01
CA LEU A 10 4.65 -36.75 7.31
C LEU A 10 4.86 -35.55 6.40
N LEU A 11 4.22 -35.58 5.23
CA LEU A 11 3.85 -34.39 4.49
C LEU A 11 2.97 -33.59 5.46
N PHE A 12 3.60 -32.68 6.21
CA PHE A 12 2.90 -31.55 6.79
C PHE A 12 2.41 -30.74 5.59
N SER A 13 1.24 -31.10 5.06
CA SER A 13 0.44 -30.13 4.34
C SER A 13 0.24 -29.01 5.34
N ALA A 14 0.92 -27.89 5.13
CA ALA A 14 0.60 -26.65 5.79
C ALA A 14 -0.84 -26.33 5.40
N TYR A 15 -1.80 -26.79 6.20
CA TYR A 15 -3.15 -26.29 6.21
C TYR A 15 -3.03 -24.84 6.72
N CYS A 16 -2.73 -23.92 5.80
CA CYS A 16 -2.88 -22.51 6.08
C CYS A 16 -4.38 -22.24 6.07
N LYS A 17 -5.04 -22.48 7.23
CA LYS A 17 -6.40 -21.98 7.43
C LYS A 17 -6.34 -20.47 7.25
N ALA A 18 -7.00 -19.97 6.22
CA ALA A 18 -7.13 -18.54 6.06
C ALA A 18 -8.06 -18.01 7.17
N GLU A 19 -7.51 -17.23 8.09
CA GLU A 19 -8.25 -16.60 9.18
C GLU A 19 -8.98 -15.34 8.68
N LEU A 20 -10.10 -15.00 9.30
CA LEU A 20 -10.81 -13.73 9.06
C LEU A 20 -9.85 -12.55 9.29
N LEU A 21 -9.87 -11.57 8.38
CA LEU A 21 -9.11 -10.33 8.53
C LEU A 21 -9.61 -9.49 9.70
N CYS A 22 -10.89 -9.61 10.02
CA CYS A 22 -11.50 -8.95 11.16
C CYS A 22 -12.52 -9.87 11.88
N PRO A 23 -12.05 -10.76 12.76
CA PRO A 23 -12.92 -11.68 13.49
C PRO A 23 -13.99 -10.98 14.34
N SER A 24 -13.74 -9.74 14.79
CA SER A 24 -14.67 -8.96 15.63
C SER A 24 -15.67 -8.12 14.85
N CYS A 25 -15.51 -7.94 13.53
CA CYS A 25 -16.29 -6.99 12.74
C CYS A 25 -17.78 -7.34 12.63
N SER A 26 -18.16 -8.60 12.82
CA SER A 26 -19.57 -9.03 12.88
C SER A 26 -20.18 -9.00 14.28
N GLN A 27 -19.39 -8.71 15.32
CA GLN A 27 -19.82 -8.84 16.72
C GLN A 27 -19.68 -7.56 17.54
N LYS A 28 -18.80 -6.64 17.13
CA LYS A 28 -18.50 -5.40 17.86
C LYS A 28 -18.45 -4.22 16.91
N LEU A 29 -18.83 -3.05 17.42
CA LEU A 29 -18.70 -1.81 16.67
C LEU A 29 -17.23 -1.45 16.49
N LEU A 30 -16.87 -1.11 15.26
CA LEU A 30 -15.59 -0.55 14.91
C LEU A 30 -15.54 0.95 15.22
N THR A 31 -14.33 1.44 15.43
CA THR A 31 -14.01 2.85 15.60
C THR A 31 -13.04 3.30 14.51
N GLU A 32 -13.03 4.60 14.19
CA GLU A 32 -12.14 5.17 13.16
C GLU A 32 -10.66 4.83 13.39
N ASN A 33 -10.22 4.73 14.65
CA ASN A 33 -8.84 4.43 15.01
C ASN A 33 -8.41 3.01 14.65
N GLU A 34 -9.35 2.08 14.43
CA GLU A 34 -9.08 0.68 14.09
C GLU A 34 -8.94 0.44 12.58
N LEU A 35 -9.32 1.41 11.74
CA LEU A 35 -9.48 1.21 10.29
C LEU A 35 -8.16 1.30 9.52
N GLY A 36 -7.13 1.96 10.05
CA GLY A 36 -5.93 2.26 9.26
C GLY A 36 -6.28 3.00 7.96
N ASN A 37 -5.39 2.97 6.96
CA ASN A 37 -5.58 3.70 5.70
C ASN A 37 -5.55 2.82 4.43
N ASN A 38 -5.36 1.50 4.57
CA ASN A 38 -5.31 0.58 3.45
C ASN A 38 -6.69 0.32 2.84
N ILE A 39 -6.97 1.03 1.74
CA ILE A 39 -8.23 0.95 1.02
C ILE A 39 -8.59 -0.49 0.64
N ARG A 40 -7.62 -1.28 0.15
CA ARG A 40 -7.87 -2.67 -0.26
C ARG A 40 -8.22 -3.53 0.94
N ARG A 41 -7.47 -3.42 2.04
CA ARG A 41 -7.75 -4.14 3.30
C ARG A 41 -9.14 -3.78 3.83
N LEU A 42 -9.48 -2.50 3.87
CA LEU A 42 -10.78 -2.02 4.33
C LEU A 42 -11.92 -2.53 3.44
N TRP A 43 -11.70 -2.56 2.12
CA TRP A 43 -12.66 -3.10 1.17
C TRP A 43 -12.86 -4.61 1.37
N ILE A 44 -11.80 -5.37 1.62
CA ILE A 44 -11.92 -6.80 1.97
C ILE A 44 -12.65 -6.97 3.30
N ILE A 45 -12.29 -6.26 4.37
CA ILE A 45 -12.97 -6.34 5.68
C ILE A 45 -14.46 -6.04 5.55
N LYS A 46 -14.82 -5.01 4.78
CA LYS A 46 -16.23 -4.68 4.51
C LYS A 46 -16.94 -5.87 3.86
N ASN A 47 -16.35 -6.47 2.84
CA ASN A 47 -16.96 -7.58 2.12
C ASN A 47 -16.91 -8.89 2.90
N GLU A 48 -15.96 -9.06 3.83
CA GLU A 48 -15.90 -10.21 4.74
C GLU A 48 -17.18 -10.32 5.58
N ILE A 49 -17.72 -9.19 6.05
CA ILE A 49 -19.02 -9.13 6.74
C ILE A 49 -20.12 -9.77 5.89
N PHE A 50 -20.19 -9.45 4.59
CA PHE A 50 -21.16 -10.06 3.68
C PHE A 50 -20.84 -11.53 3.36
N ALA A 51 -19.55 -11.86 3.23
CA ALA A 51 -19.07 -13.20 2.91
C ALA A 51 -19.41 -14.21 4.03
N ILE A 52 -19.32 -13.79 5.30
CA ILE A 52 -19.73 -14.61 6.46
C ILE A 52 -21.20 -15.05 6.35
N HIS A 53 -22.06 -14.22 5.76
CA HIS A 53 -23.47 -14.56 5.51
C HIS A 53 -23.70 -15.33 4.20
N GLY A 54 -22.65 -15.59 3.41
CA GLY A 54 -22.69 -16.32 2.16
C GLY A 54 -23.03 -15.47 0.94
N HIS A 55 -22.80 -14.16 0.97
CA HIS A 55 -23.05 -13.29 -0.19
C HIS A 55 -22.22 -13.72 -1.39
N GLN A 56 -22.84 -13.80 -2.57
CA GLN A 56 -22.16 -14.10 -3.84
C GLN A 56 -21.60 -12.82 -4.48
N PHE A 57 -20.30 -12.81 -4.75
CA PHE A 57 -19.63 -11.66 -5.36
C PHE A 57 -19.57 -11.77 -6.88
N ASN A 58 -19.97 -10.70 -7.56
CA ASN A 58 -19.81 -10.57 -9.02
C ASN A 58 -18.53 -9.81 -9.42
N HIS A 59 -17.88 -9.16 -8.45
CA HIS A 59 -16.62 -8.47 -8.70
C HIS A 59 -15.49 -9.50 -8.75
N PRO A 60 -14.73 -9.62 -9.85
CA PRO A 60 -13.74 -10.69 -10.02
C PRO A 60 -12.76 -10.78 -8.84
N ASP A 61 -12.16 -9.65 -8.42
CA ASP A 61 -11.22 -9.67 -7.30
C ASP A 61 -11.82 -10.13 -5.96
N LEU A 62 -13.12 -9.86 -5.69
CA LEU A 62 -13.77 -10.33 -4.46
C LEU A 62 -14.15 -11.79 -4.57
N GLN A 63 -14.64 -12.20 -5.74
CA GLN A 63 -14.95 -13.59 -6.03
C GLN A 63 -13.70 -14.44 -5.86
N ASP A 64 -12.62 -14.12 -6.59
CA ASP A 64 -11.33 -14.81 -6.50
C ASP A 64 -10.79 -14.81 -5.06
N TYR A 65 -10.91 -13.68 -4.35
CA TYR A 65 -10.43 -13.60 -2.98
C TYR A 65 -11.19 -14.53 -2.02
N PHE A 66 -12.53 -14.48 -2.03
CA PHE A 66 -13.37 -15.22 -1.07
C PHE A 66 -13.52 -16.70 -1.44
N GLU A 67 -13.51 -17.07 -2.72
CA GLU A 67 -13.52 -18.48 -3.15
C GLU A 67 -12.28 -19.25 -2.67
N ASN A 68 -11.17 -18.56 -2.40
CA ASN A 68 -9.97 -19.13 -1.81
C ASN A 68 -9.99 -19.20 -0.26
N GLN A 69 -11.10 -18.84 0.39
CA GLN A 69 -11.24 -18.90 1.85
C GLN A 69 -12.01 -20.15 2.28
N ASP A 70 -11.39 -21.01 3.09
CA ASP A 70 -11.99 -22.28 3.55
C ASP A 70 -13.34 -22.10 4.29
N TRP A 71 -13.54 -20.95 4.93
CA TRP A 71 -14.75 -20.64 5.70
C TRP A 71 -15.88 -20.05 4.85
N TYR A 72 -15.60 -19.61 3.62
CA TYR A 72 -16.60 -18.96 2.76
C TYR A 72 -17.53 -19.99 2.14
N GLN A 73 -18.83 -19.77 2.29
CA GLN A 73 -19.88 -20.67 1.80
C GLN A 73 -20.95 -19.85 1.08
N PRO A 74 -20.83 -19.63 -0.25
CA PRO A 74 -21.77 -18.82 -1.01
C PRO A 74 -23.18 -19.43 -1.01
N LYS A 75 -24.20 -18.59 -0.88
CA LYS A 75 -25.62 -18.98 -0.89
C LYS A 75 -26.37 -18.09 -1.86
N PRO A 76 -27.38 -18.63 -2.58
CA PRO A 76 -28.21 -17.81 -3.46
C PRO A 76 -29.08 -16.86 -2.64
N GLY A 77 -29.28 -15.65 -3.17
CA GLY A 77 -30.18 -14.64 -2.60
C GLY A 77 -29.47 -13.52 -1.83
N GLU A 78 -30.28 -12.64 -1.25
CA GLU A 78 -29.77 -11.51 -0.46
C GLU A 78 -29.38 -11.96 0.95
N VAL A 79 -28.31 -11.38 1.47
CA VAL A 79 -27.89 -11.59 2.86
C VAL A 79 -28.47 -10.51 3.77
N SER A 80 -28.85 -10.89 4.98
CA SER A 80 -29.32 -9.97 6.00
C SER A 80 -28.21 -9.70 7.00
N LEU A 81 -27.88 -8.43 7.21
CA LEU A 81 -26.90 -7.99 8.20
C LEU A 81 -27.59 -7.62 9.51
N SER A 82 -26.91 -7.87 10.63
CA SER A 82 -27.27 -7.30 11.93
C SER A 82 -27.10 -5.79 11.96
N GLU A 83 -27.68 -5.11 12.96
CA GLU A 83 -27.53 -3.66 13.10
C GLU A 83 -26.07 -3.23 13.37
N ILE A 84 -25.29 -4.05 14.09
CA ILE A 84 -23.85 -3.80 14.32
C ILE A 84 -23.09 -3.87 12.99
N GLU A 85 -23.34 -4.89 12.18
CA GLU A 85 -22.72 -5.07 10.87
C GLU A 85 -23.06 -3.93 9.90
N LYS A 86 -24.33 -3.49 9.86
CA LYS A 86 -24.73 -2.33 9.05
C LYS A 86 -23.98 -1.06 9.45
N GLN A 87 -23.81 -0.82 10.75
CA GLN A 87 -23.05 0.33 11.24
C GLN A 87 -21.57 0.25 10.86
N ASN A 88 -20.96 -0.93 11.00
CA ASN A 88 -19.57 -1.15 10.61
C ASN A 88 -19.35 -1.00 9.10
N VAL A 89 -20.24 -1.55 8.27
CA VAL A 89 -20.21 -1.37 6.81
C VAL A 89 -20.31 0.11 6.46
N THR A 90 -21.20 0.86 7.10
CA THR A 90 -21.35 2.31 6.89
C THR A 90 -20.07 3.07 7.24
N LEU A 91 -19.43 2.72 8.36
CA LEU A 91 -18.16 3.32 8.78
C LEU A 91 -17.04 3.02 7.78
N LEU A 92 -16.90 1.75 7.37
CA LEU A 92 -15.91 1.30 6.39
C LEU A 92 -16.09 2.01 5.04
N ASP A 93 -17.34 2.12 4.56
CA ASP A 93 -17.65 2.81 3.31
C ASP A 93 -17.29 4.30 3.37
N LYS A 94 -17.60 4.98 4.47
CA LYS A 94 -17.24 6.38 4.67
C LYS A 94 -15.71 6.55 4.63
N LYS A 95 -14.96 5.69 5.33
CA LYS A 95 -13.50 5.73 5.36
C LYS A 95 -12.91 5.45 3.97
N ILE A 96 -13.35 4.40 3.29
CA ILE A 96 -12.92 4.05 1.92
C ILE A 96 -13.18 5.21 0.96
N LYS A 97 -14.37 5.82 1.02
CA LYS A 97 -14.72 6.98 0.18
C LYS A 97 -13.79 8.16 0.44
N SER A 98 -13.50 8.47 1.69
CA SER A 98 -12.58 9.55 2.07
C SER A 98 -11.18 9.30 1.54
N LEU A 99 -10.66 8.08 1.72
CA LEU A 99 -9.33 7.70 1.27
C LEU A 99 -9.21 7.73 -0.26
N ASN A 100 -10.24 7.29 -0.98
CA ASN A 100 -10.28 7.40 -2.44
C ASN A 100 -10.30 8.85 -2.91
N LYS A 101 -11.05 9.74 -2.23
CA LYS A 101 -11.02 11.18 -2.53
C LYS A 101 -9.60 11.75 -2.32
N ALA A 102 -9.00 11.47 -1.17
CA ALA A 102 -7.64 11.95 -0.86
C ALA A 102 -6.62 11.44 -1.89
N ARG A 103 -6.68 10.15 -2.24
CA ARG A 103 -5.83 9.55 -3.28
C ARG A 103 -5.98 10.25 -4.62
N GLN A 104 -7.21 10.55 -5.04
CA GLN A 104 -7.46 11.26 -6.30
C GLN A 104 -6.82 12.67 -6.29
N ALA A 105 -7.03 13.43 -5.21
CA ALA A 105 -6.41 14.75 -5.06
C ALA A 105 -4.87 14.67 -5.03
N ILE A 106 -4.30 13.68 -4.35
CA ILE A 106 -2.86 13.42 -4.36
C ILE A 106 -2.34 13.14 -5.78
N ILE A 107 -3.03 12.30 -6.54
CA ILE A 107 -2.63 11.99 -7.93
C ILE A 107 -2.67 13.24 -8.80
N GLU A 108 -3.66 14.11 -8.63
CA GLU A 108 -3.77 15.38 -9.35
C GLU A 108 -2.62 16.34 -9.00
N GLU A 109 -2.28 16.47 -7.71
CA GLU A 109 -1.19 17.33 -7.27
C GLU A 109 0.18 16.77 -7.66
N LEU A 110 0.40 15.45 -7.59
CA LEU A 110 1.63 14.81 -8.09
C LEU A 110 1.78 15.00 -9.61
N ASN A 111 0.69 14.98 -10.38
CA ASN A 111 0.72 15.32 -11.80
C ASN A 111 1.13 16.78 -12.03
N ALA A 112 0.59 17.71 -11.24
CA ALA A 112 0.96 19.13 -11.33
C ALA A 112 2.43 19.36 -10.93
N LEU A 113 2.91 18.66 -9.90
CA LEU A 113 4.30 18.68 -9.46
C LEU A 113 5.24 18.18 -10.57
N LYS A 114 4.90 17.04 -11.20
CA LYS A 114 5.64 16.48 -12.34
C LYS A 114 5.72 17.43 -13.55
N GLN A 115 4.71 18.28 -13.74
CA GLN A 115 4.65 19.27 -14.83
C GLN A 115 5.30 20.61 -14.48
N THR A 116 5.70 20.82 -13.22
CA THR A 116 6.31 22.08 -12.79
C THR A 116 7.75 22.18 -13.32
N PRO A 117 8.15 23.29 -13.96
CA PRO A 117 9.53 23.49 -14.37
C PRO A 117 10.49 23.31 -13.17
N SER A 118 11.62 22.63 -13.37
CA SER A 118 12.54 22.31 -12.28
C SER A 118 13.01 23.55 -11.50
N SER A 119 13.19 24.68 -12.19
CA SER A 119 13.55 25.98 -11.60
C SER A 119 12.47 26.59 -10.71
N GLU A 120 11.22 26.12 -10.80
CA GLU A 120 10.08 26.62 -10.02
C GLU A 120 9.68 25.70 -8.87
N LEU A 121 10.27 24.51 -8.75
CA LEU A 121 9.86 23.51 -7.74
C LEU A 121 9.97 24.06 -6.31
N SER A 122 11.11 24.64 -5.94
CA SER A 122 11.29 25.19 -4.60
C SER A 122 10.39 26.40 -4.32
N SER A 123 10.18 27.29 -5.30
CA SER A 123 9.39 28.50 -5.10
C SER A 123 7.87 28.25 -5.10
N ARG A 124 7.39 27.29 -5.90
CA ARG A 124 5.96 26.99 -6.02
C ARG A 124 5.46 25.95 -5.03
N TRP A 125 6.28 24.95 -4.72
CA TRP A 125 5.91 23.83 -3.86
C TRP A 125 6.57 23.90 -2.48
N ASN A 126 7.39 24.92 -2.23
CA ASN A 126 8.16 25.10 -1.01
C ASN A 126 9.04 23.88 -0.68
N ILE A 127 9.49 23.15 -1.69
CA ILE A 127 10.30 21.94 -1.51
C ILE A 127 11.75 22.32 -1.22
N ASP A 128 12.27 21.75 -0.15
CA ASP A 128 13.69 21.80 0.17
C ASP A 128 14.46 20.71 -0.59
N PHE A 129 15.58 21.12 -1.17
CA PHE A 129 16.51 20.25 -1.87
C PHE A 129 17.89 20.43 -1.23
N PRO A 130 18.29 19.51 -0.33
CA PRO A 130 19.67 19.41 0.11
C PRO A 130 20.62 19.30 -1.09
N GLU A 131 21.87 19.70 -0.91
CA GLU A 131 22.84 19.84 -2.01
C GLU A 131 22.87 18.61 -2.92
N GLY A 132 22.69 18.81 -4.23
CA GLY A 132 22.70 17.75 -5.25
C GLY A 132 21.40 16.94 -5.40
N THR A 133 20.53 16.91 -4.38
CA THR A 133 19.37 15.99 -4.34
C THR A 133 18.22 16.35 -5.29
N GLN A 134 18.21 17.57 -5.84
CA GLN A 134 17.19 17.98 -6.81
C GLN A 134 17.18 17.09 -8.06
N VAL A 135 18.35 16.59 -8.47
CA VAL A 135 18.47 15.70 -9.64
C VAL A 135 17.77 14.37 -9.38
N ASP A 136 17.91 13.82 -8.18
CA ASP A 136 17.28 12.55 -7.78
C ASP A 136 15.76 12.69 -7.68
N PHE A 137 15.28 13.82 -7.15
CA PHE A 137 13.86 14.13 -7.12
C PHE A 137 13.25 14.21 -8.53
N LEU A 138 13.94 14.87 -9.46
CA LEU A 138 13.50 14.95 -10.86
C LEU A 138 13.49 13.58 -11.53
N ALA A 139 14.51 12.75 -11.28
CA ALA A 139 14.55 11.38 -11.78
C ALA A 139 13.38 10.55 -11.22
N LEU A 140 13.02 10.71 -9.93
CA LEU A 140 11.85 10.08 -9.33
C LEU A 140 10.57 10.48 -10.08
N LEU A 141 10.34 11.79 -10.25
CA LEU A 141 9.14 12.29 -10.93
C LEU A 141 9.03 11.80 -12.37
N GLN A 142 10.15 11.69 -13.08
CA GLN A 142 10.19 11.17 -14.45
C GLN A 142 9.66 9.73 -14.52
N HIS A 143 10.12 8.86 -13.62
CA HIS A 143 9.77 7.44 -13.57
C HIS A 143 8.44 7.15 -12.86
N LEU A 144 7.82 8.17 -12.27
CA LEU A 144 6.54 8.06 -11.60
C LEU A 144 5.41 7.78 -12.61
N ASP A 145 4.85 6.57 -12.58
CA ASP A 145 3.62 6.21 -13.29
C ASP A 145 2.42 6.36 -12.36
N LEU A 146 1.72 7.48 -12.51
CA LEU A 146 0.55 7.81 -11.68
C LEU A 146 -0.67 6.91 -11.98
N SER A 147 -0.70 6.25 -13.15
CA SER A 147 -1.77 5.31 -13.50
C SER A 147 -1.64 3.97 -12.75
N ALA A 148 -0.45 3.67 -12.26
CA ALA A 148 -0.15 2.43 -11.53
C ALA A 148 -0.57 2.47 -10.05
N PHE A 149 -1.06 3.60 -9.52
CA PHE A 149 -1.51 3.75 -8.13
C PHE A 149 -2.87 3.09 -7.86
N ARG A 150 -2.93 1.77 -8.08
CA ARG A 150 -4.01 0.93 -7.55
C ARG A 150 -3.83 0.64 -6.07
N ASN A 151 -2.58 0.61 -5.61
CA ASN A 151 -2.19 0.29 -4.24
C ASN A 151 -1.53 1.50 -3.55
N GLU A 152 -1.27 1.36 -2.25
CA GLU A 152 -0.64 2.40 -1.42
C GLU A 152 0.85 2.61 -1.72
N PHE A 153 1.48 1.69 -2.45
CA PHE A 153 2.92 1.68 -2.68
C PHE A 153 3.23 1.42 -4.14
N TYR A 154 4.11 2.25 -4.69
CA TYR A 154 4.65 2.14 -6.04
C TYR A 154 6.18 2.13 -5.97
N THR A 155 6.82 1.29 -6.78
CA THR A 155 8.29 1.18 -6.82
C THR A 155 8.77 1.02 -8.25
N VAL A 156 9.82 1.76 -8.59
CA VAL A 156 10.59 1.58 -9.83
C VAL A 156 12.01 1.24 -9.44
N ARG A 157 12.54 0.19 -10.08
CA ARG A 157 13.94 -0.21 -9.96
C ARG A 157 14.62 -0.05 -11.31
N ILE A 158 15.77 0.61 -11.30
CA ILE A 158 16.64 0.78 -12.47
C ILE A 158 17.99 0.20 -12.08
N ASP A 159 18.46 -0.78 -12.85
CA ASP A 159 19.69 -1.50 -12.59
C ASP A 159 20.48 -1.57 -13.90
N ASP A 160 21.71 -1.05 -13.90
CA ASP A 160 22.64 -1.10 -15.03
C ASP A 160 23.74 -2.17 -14.88
N GLY A 161 23.62 -3.02 -13.85
CA GLY A 161 24.58 -4.06 -13.48
C GLY A 161 25.68 -3.59 -12.51
N VAL A 162 25.86 -2.28 -12.33
CA VAL A 162 26.85 -1.67 -11.43
C VAL A 162 26.17 -0.89 -10.30
N LEU A 163 25.01 -0.32 -10.60
CA LEU A 163 24.26 0.56 -9.72
C LEU A 163 22.76 0.25 -9.78
N GLU A 164 22.17 -0.01 -8.61
CA GLU A 164 20.73 -0.13 -8.44
C GLU A 164 20.17 1.18 -7.87
N LYS A 165 19.29 1.83 -8.65
CA LYS A 165 18.49 2.98 -8.21
C LYS A 165 17.06 2.55 -7.98
N ARG A 166 16.53 2.83 -6.79
CA ARG A 166 15.15 2.54 -6.41
C ARG A 166 14.42 3.83 -6.08
N PHE A 167 13.28 4.02 -6.74
CA PHE A 167 12.34 5.10 -6.47
C PHE A 167 11.09 4.51 -5.85
N HIS A 168 10.63 5.11 -4.76
CA HIS A 168 9.43 4.67 -4.07
C HIS A 168 8.46 5.84 -3.89
N VAL A 169 7.18 5.52 -4.00
CA VAL A 169 6.11 6.41 -3.56
C VAL A 169 5.18 5.64 -2.65
N LEU A 170 4.98 6.18 -1.46
CA LEU A 170 4.06 5.66 -0.46
C LEU A 170 2.96 6.69 -0.23
N ILE A 171 1.70 6.26 -0.35
CA ILE A 171 0.51 7.04 -0.03
C ILE A 171 -0.20 6.37 1.14
N GLU A 172 -0.16 7.02 2.31
CA GLU A 172 -0.82 6.55 3.53
C GLU A 172 -1.88 7.55 3.97
N GLY A 173 -3.11 7.32 3.52
CA GLY A 173 -4.21 8.25 3.75
C GLY A 173 -3.95 9.60 3.07
N GLU A 174 -3.60 10.60 3.86
CA GLU A 174 -3.30 11.97 3.38
C GLU A 174 -1.79 12.25 3.31
N LYS A 175 -0.93 11.29 3.69
CA LYS A 175 0.52 11.46 3.62
C LYS A 175 1.07 10.88 2.33
N VAL A 176 2.08 11.54 1.77
CA VAL A 176 2.81 11.09 0.60
C VAL A 176 4.30 11.15 0.91
N ILE A 177 4.99 10.04 0.68
CA ILE A 177 6.45 9.97 0.82
C ILE A 177 7.01 9.61 -0.55
N LEU A 178 7.81 10.51 -1.10
CA LEU A 178 8.61 10.26 -2.30
C LEU A 178 10.02 9.95 -1.83
N SER A 179 10.55 8.77 -2.16
CA SER A 179 11.89 8.40 -1.72
C SER A 179 12.75 7.81 -2.81
N TYR A 180 14.05 8.06 -2.64
CA TYR A 180 15.13 7.59 -3.50
C TYR A 180 16.12 6.79 -2.67
N HIS A 181 16.57 5.67 -3.22
CA HIS A 181 17.56 4.80 -2.63
C HIS A 181 18.55 4.35 -3.70
N GLU A 182 19.84 4.45 -3.41
CA GLU A 182 20.93 4.04 -4.30
C GLU A 182 21.76 2.93 -3.65
N GLN A 183 22.08 1.88 -4.41
CA GLN A 183 22.91 0.77 -3.94
C GLN A 183 23.89 0.35 -5.02
N THR A 184 25.18 0.29 -4.67
CA THR A 184 26.21 -0.21 -5.59
C THR A 184 26.25 -1.74 -5.59
N SER A 185 26.40 -2.35 -6.76
CA SER A 185 26.43 -3.82 -6.91
C SER A 185 27.82 -4.43 -6.64
N GLU A 186 28.87 -3.61 -6.54
CA GLU A 186 30.23 -4.05 -6.23
C GLU A 186 30.32 -4.52 -4.77
N GLN A 187 30.46 -5.84 -4.59
CA GLN A 187 30.95 -6.45 -3.35
C GLN A 187 32.46 -6.24 -3.20
N GLU A 188 32.86 -4.99 -2.97
CA GLU A 188 34.21 -4.65 -2.55
C GLU A 188 34.32 -4.88 -1.03
N PRO A 189 35.15 -5.84 -0.53
CA PRO A 189 35.19 -6.23 0.88
C PRO A 189 35.53 -5.11 1.88
N TRP A 190 35.96 -3.96 1.38
CA TRP A 190 36.47 -2.82 2.16
C TRP A 190 35.66 -1.54 1.97
N LYS A 191 34.58 -1.58 1.18
CA LYS A 191 33.72 -0.42 0.96
C LYS A 191 32.56 -0.50 1.95
N GLU A 192 32.52 0.44 2.89
CA GLU A 192 31.32 0.70 3.67
C GLU A 192 30.25 1.19 2.68
N TYR A 193 29.10 0.52 2.65
CA TYR A 193 28.04 0.88 1.71
C TYR A 193 27.35 2.12 2.24
N ASP A 194 27.47 3.24 1.52
CA ASP A 194 26.61 4.37 1.80
C ASP A 194 25.21 4.06 1.25
N GLU A 195 24.33 3.49 2.08
CA GLU A 195 22.91 3.32 1.77
C GLU A 195 22.20 4.66 1.97
N TRP A 196 22.37 5.58 1.01
CA TRP A 196 21.67 6.86 1.06
C TRP A 196 20.18 6.67 0.76
N LEU A 197 19.35 6.96 1.75
CA LEU A 197 17.89 7.06 1.61
C LEU A 197 17.50 8.53 1.75
N ILE A 198 16.93 9.09 0.69
CA ILE A 198 16.35 10.44 0.72
C ILE A 198 14.83 10.31 0.67
N GLN A 199 14.14 11.03 1.54
CA GLN A 199 12.68 11.06 1.61
C GLN A 199 12.14 12.49 1.60
N TRP A 200 11.36 12.84 0.59
CA TRP A 200 10.54 14.05 0.58
C TRP A 200 9.13 13.72 1.07
N ASN A 201 8.80 14.27 2.23
CA ASN A 201 7.54 14.04 2.90
C ASN A 201 6.57 15.17 2.57
N PHE A 202 5.37 14.79 2.17
CA PHE A 202 4.27 15.69 1.88
C PHE A 202 3.00 15.25 2.60
N LYS A 203 2.09 16.19 2.78
CA LYS A 203 0.76 15.95 3.30
C LYS A 203 -0.28 16.67 2.45
N LEU A 204 -1.40 16.01 2.23
CA LEU A 204 -2.56 16.62 1.61
C LEU A 204 -3.31 17.45 2.65
N GLU A 205 -3.47 18.74 2.39
CA GLU A 205 -4.30 19.65 3.17
C GLU A 205 -5.20 20.46 2.24
N ASN A 206 -6.51 20.45 2.47
CA ASN A 206 -7.49 21.15 1.63
C ASN A 206 -7.35 20.84 0.13
N ASP A 207 -7.21 19.55 -0.21
CA ASP A 207 -7.01 19.06 -1.58
C ASP A 207 -5.72 19.62 -2.25
N LYS A 208 -4.73 20.06 -1.45
CA LYS A 208 -3.41 20.52 -1.90
C LYS A 208 -2.26 19.77 -1.25
N LEU A 209 -1.24 19.43 -2.04
CA LEU A 209 -0.08 18.72 -1.52
C LEU A 209 0.92 19.73 -0.95
N ILE A 210 1.16 19.64 0.35
CA ILE A 210 2.05 20.52 1.11
C ILE A 210 3.33 19.78 1.44
N PHE A 211 4.47 20.34 1.09
CA PHE A 211 5.76 19.82 1.51
C PHE A 211 5.95 20.03 3.02
N GLU A 212 6.31 18.96 3.74
CA GLU A 212 6.56 19.00 5.18
C GLU A 212 8.05 19.06 5.50
N LYS A 213 8.83 18.14 4.95
CA LYS A 213 10.26 17.99 5.24
C LYS A 213 10.97 17.07 4.25
N VAL A 214 12.29 17.20 4.22
CA VAL A 214 13.20 16.22 3.63
C VAL A 214 13.97 15.49 4.75
N GLU A 215 14.12 14.19 4.62
CA GLU A 215 14.92 13.36 5.53
C GLU A 215 15.98 12.62 4.72
N ILE A 216 17.20 12.57 5.27
CA ILE A 216 18.33 11.85 4.69
C ILE A 216 18.83 10.86 5.75
N ALA A 217 18.91 9.59 5.38
CA ALA A 217 19.61 8.57 6.13
C ALA A 217 20.80 8.06 5.30
N GLY A 218 21.89 7.74 5.98
CA GLY A 218 23.09 7.12 5.44
C GLY A 218 23.72 6.24 6.51
#